data_AF-A0A536G6Z4-F1
#
_entry.id   AF-A0A536G6Z4-F1
#
_cell.length_a   1.000
_cell.length_b   1.000
_cell.length_c   1.000
_cell.angle_alpha   90.00
_cell.angle_beta   90.00
_cell.angle_gamma   90.00
#
_symmetry.space_group_name_H-M   'P 1'
#
loop_
_entity.id
_entity.type
_entity.pdbx_description
1 polymer ?
#
loop_
_entity_poly.entity_id
_entity_poly.type
_entity_poly.pdbx_seq_one_letter_code
_entity_poly.pdbx_strand_id
1 'polypeptide(L)'
;MDVGRAEAPPFWPLLIAPLLVVGGIVLLWISNELVVIGPFDRATFGWAVPIPMILVAPAVAGLAARLTGDATARTVLVGLAVGLGAFIDLWLTIVVDRIGCNPVSDKAGVLAYVAPIGIVAGLGFFLAGRVARRRRERPVAAFFVATAVAIAAGVATLMTFAAEFQGVTCVPVPSPG
;
A
#
# COMPACT_ATOMS: atom_id res chain seq x y z
N MET A 1 1.61 15.27 -47.48
CA MET A 1 2.55 15.21 -46.34
C MET A 1 1.71 14.89 -45.12
N ASP A 2 1.49 13.60 -44.87
CA ASP A 2 0.77 13.15 -43.69
C ASP A 2 1.68 13.32 -42.49
N VAL A 3 1.38 14.34 -41.68
CA VAL A 3 1.95 14.49 -40.35
C VAL A 3 1.44 13.29 -39.55
N GLY A 4 2.26 12.24 -39.50
CA GLY A 4 1.97 11.02 -38.75
C GLY A 4 1.54 11.38 -37.35
N ARG A 5 0.25 11.18 -37.05
CA ARG A 5 -0.26 11.30 -35.68
C ARG A 5 0.49 10.25 -34.88
N ALA A 6 1.46 10.68 -34.07
CA ALA A 6 2.08 9.80 -33.09
C ALA A 6 0.94 9.20 -32.27
N GLU A 7 0.72 7.88 -32.39
CA GLU A 7 -0.29 7.19 -31.60
C GLU A 7 0.00 7.48 -30.13
N ALA A 8 -1.00 8.02 -29.44
CA ALA A 8 -0.88 8.28 -28.02
C ALA A 8 -0.55 6.96 -27.32
N PRO A 9 0.47 6.92 -26.46
CA PRO A 9 0.87 5.67 -25.82
C PRO A 9 -0.32 5.08 -25.02
N PRO A 10 -0.47 3.76 -25.02
CA PRO A 10 -1.63 3.11 -24.42
C PRO A 10 -1.69 3.38 -22.92
N PHE A 11 -2.80 3.94 -22.42
CA PHE A 11 -2.94 4.31 -21.00
C PHE A 11 -3.29 3.13 -20.08
N TRP A 12 -3.89 2.07 -20.64
CA TRP A 12 -4.40 0.93 -19.87
C TRP A 12 -3.36 0.23 -18.95
N PRO A 13 -2.04 0.14 -19.26
CA PRO A 13 -1.08 -0.50 -18.37
C PRO A 13 -0.94 0.21 -17.02
N LEU A 14 -1.23 1.52 -16.98
CA LEU A 14 -1.21 2.30 -15.75
C LEU A 14 -2.40 2.01 -14.84
N LEU A 15 -3.50 1.46 -15.38
CA LEU A 15 -4.68 1.08 -14.60
C LEU A 15 -4.51 -0.23 -13.84
N ILE A 16 -3.56 -1.08 -14.25
CA ILE A 16 -3.34 -2.39 -13.62
C ILE A 16 -2.98 -2.22 -12.14
N ALA A 17 -2.09 -1.29 -11.82
CA ALA A 17 -1.66 -1.09 -10.43
C ALA A 17 -2.79 -0.60 -9.50
N PRO A 18 -3.60 0.42 -9.86
CA PRO A 18 -4.82 0.74 -9.13
C PRO A 18 -5.77 -0.44 -8.98
N LEU A 19 -5.99 -1.23 -10.04
CA LEU A 19 -6.85 -2.41 -9.98
C LEU A 19 -6.30 -3.49 -9.04
N LEU A 20 -4.98 -3.68 -8.98
CA LEU A 20 -4.34 -4.60 -8.03
C LEU A 20 -4.53 -4.13 -6.58
N VAL A 21 -4.39 -2.84 -6.32
CA VAL A 21 -4.59 -2.26 -4.98
C VAL A 21 -6.07 -2.38 -4.57
N VAL A 22 -6.98 -1.88 -5.40
CA VAL A 22 -8.42 -1.91 -5.11
C VAL A 22 -8.93 -3.35 -5.01
N GLY A 23 -8.54 -4.21 -5.95
CA GLY A 23 -8.89 -5.63 -5.93
C GLY A 23 -8.35 -6.33 -4.69
N GLY A 24 -7.10 -6.06 -4.29
CA GLY A 24 -6.52 -6.59 -3.06
C GLY A 24 -7.27 -6.13 -1.80
N ILE A 25 -7.62 -4.85 -1.71
CA ILE A 25 -8.39 -4.29 -0.59
C ILE A 25 -9.78 -4.93 -0.51
N VAL A 26 -10.49 -5.03 -1.65
CA VAL A 26 -11.82 -5.65 -1.71
C VAL A 26 -11.77 -7.12 -1.31
N LEU A 27 -10.77 -7.86 -1.78
CA LEU A 27 -10.57 -9.26 -1.40
C LEU A 27 -10.20 -9.42 0.08
N LEU A 28 -9.42 -8.51 0.68
CA LEU A 28 -9.17 -8.48 2.13
C LEU A 28 -10.45 -8.24 2.91
N TRP A 29 -11.30 -7.31 2.46
CA TRP A 29 -12.57 -7.03 3.10
C TRP A 29 -13.50 -8.24 3.04
N ILE A 30 -13.66 -8.86 1.87
CA ILE A 30 -14.42 -10.11 1.70
C ILE A 30 -13.85 -11.22 2.61
N SER A 31 -12.53 -11.33 2.70
CA SER A 31 -11.86 -12.30 3.57
C SER A 31 -12.14 -12.09 5.05
N ASN A 32 -12.38 -10.85 5.50
CA ASN A 32 -12.70 -10.55 6.89
C ASN A 32 -14.15 -10.89 7.24
N GLU A 33 -15.07 -10.73 6.28
CA GLU A 33 -16.50 -11.07 6.45
C GLU A 33 -16.77 -12.59 6.38
N LEU A 34 -15.92 -13.33 5.67
CA LEU A 34 -16.02 -14.80 5.56
C LEU A 34 -15.29 -15.46 6.73
N VAL A 35 -16.03 -15.85 7.78
CA VAL A 35 -15.50 -16.58 8.95
C VAL A 35 -14.82 -17.90 8.54
N VAL A 36 -15.24 -18.53 7.43
CA VAL A 36 -14.64 -19.74 6.85
C VAL A 36 -14.73 -19.69 5.32
N ILE A 37 -13.59 -19.83 4.62
CA ILE A 37 -13.53 -20.01 3.16
C ILE A 37 -13.09 -21.46 2.88
N GLY A 38 -13.99 -22.42 3.11
CA GLY A 38 -13.67 -23.84 2.93
C GLY A 38 -12.50 -24.32 3.82
N PRO A 39 -11.54 -25.11 3.31
CA PRO A 39 -10.41 -25.62 4.10
C PRO A 39 -9.32 -24.56 4.39
N PHE A 40 -9.44 -23.36 3.84
CA PHE A 40 -8.49 -22.27 4.06
C PHE A 40 -8.98 -21.36 5.18
N ASP A 41 -8.12 -21.15 6.18
CA ASP A 41 -8.34 -20.15 7.21
C ASP A 41 -8.29 -18.74 6.59
N ARG A 42 -9.03 -17.78 7.17
CA ARG A 42 -9.07 -16.37 6.74
C ARG A 42 -7.69 -15.76 6.61
N ALA A 43 -6.77 -16.15 7.50
CA ALA A 43 -5.38 -15.70 7.47
C ALA A 43 -4.68 -16.21 6.22
N THR A 44 -4.87 -17.48 5.86
CA THR A 44 -4.21 -18.07 4.69
C THR A 44 -4.66 -17.41 3.40
N PHE A 45 -5.96 -17.14 3.23
CA PHE A 45 -6.46 -16.44 2.04
C PHE A 45 -5.89 -15.02 1.94
N GLY A 46 -5.95 -14.24 3.02
CA GLY A 46 -5.42 -12.87 3.08
C GLY A 46 -3.93 -12.77 2.73
N TRP A 47 -3.11 -13.70 3.22
CA TRP A 47 -1.67 -13.74 2.94
C TRP A 47 -1.32 -14.31 1.57
N ALA A 48 -2.13 -15.21 1.01
CA ALA A 48 -1.84 -15.87 -0.25
C ALA A 48 -2.25 -15.06 -1.49
N VAL A 49 -3.31 -14.25 -1.40
CA VAL A 49 -3.90 -13.59 -2.57
C VAL A 49 -3.84 -12.05 -2.48
N PRO A 50 -4.60 -11.38 -1.61
CA PRO A 50 -4.71 -9.94 -1.69
C PRO A 50 -3.45 -9.20 -1.21
N ILE A 51 -2.73 -9.70 -0.19
CA ILE A 51 -1.48 -9.07 0.25
C ILE A 51 -0.43 -9.07 -0.88
N PRO A 52 -0.14 -10.20 -1.56
CA PRO A 52 0.72 -10.21 -2.74
C PRO A 52 0.25 -9.28 -3.87
N MET A 53 -1.06 -9.19 -4.14
CA MET A 53 -1.59 -8.26 -5.15
C MET A 53 -1.22 -6.81 -4.83
N ILE A 54 -1.39 -6.38 -3.58
CA ILE A 54 -1.04 -5.03 -3.13
C ILE A 54 0.49 -4.81 -3.19
N LEU A 55 1.28 -5.79 -2.73
CA LEU A 55 2.74 -5.68 -2.69
C LEU A 55 3.40 -5.58 -4.09
N VAL A 56 2.77 -6.17 -5.10
CA VAL A 56 3.28 -6.18 -6.48
C VAL A 56 2.84 -4.94 -7.28
N ALA A 57 1.73 -4.30 -6.89
CA ALA A 57 1.20 -3.11 -7.56
C ALA A 57 2.22 -1.97 -7.83
N PRO A 58 3.12 -1.58 -6.90
CA PRO A 58 4.08 -0.51 -7.20
C PRO A 58 5.11 -0.93 -8.26
N ALA A 59 5.51 -2.20 -8.28
CA ALA A 59 6.41 -2.73 -9.31
C ALA A 59 5.75 -2.66 -10.70
N VAL A 60 4.48 -3.04 -10.79
CA VAL A 60 3.69 -2.97 -12.02
C VAL A 60 3.53 -1.52 -12.50
N ALA A 61 3.19 -0.60 -11.59
CA ALA A 61 3.09 0.82 -11.92
C ALA A 61 4.41 1.41 -12.43
N GLY A 62 5.53 1.05 -11.80
CA GLY A 62 6.86 1.50 -12.23
C GLY A 62 7.28 0.93 -13.58
N LEU A 63 6.95 -0.33 -13.87
CA LEU A 63 7.24 -0.99 -15.15
C LEU A 63 6.36 -0.46 -16.29
N ALA A 64 5.13 -0.03 -15.99
CA ALA A 64 4.23 0.59 -16.98
C ALA A 64 4.83 1.86 -17.62
N ALA A 65 5.82 2.50 -16.97
CA ALA A 65 6.55 3.64 -17.55
C ALA A 65 7.24 3.34 -18.88
N ARG A 66 7.59 2.06 -19.14
CA ARG A 66 8.16 1.64 -20.43
C ARG A 66 7.20 1.87 -21.61
N LEU A 67 5.92 1.74 -21.34
CA LEU A 67 4.86 1.74 -22.37
C LEU A 67 4.14 3.09 -22.45
N THR A 68 4.16 3.87 -21.37
CA THR A 68 3.28 5.04 -21.18
C THR A 68 4.00 6.38 -21.02
N GLY A 69 5.33 6.34 -20.89
CA GLY A 69 6.16 7.51 -20.65
C GLY A 69 6.36 7.84 -19.16
N ASP A 70 7.50 8.47 -18.85
CA ASP A 70 7.94 8.68 -17.47
C ASP A 70 7.08 9.66 -16.67
N ALA A 71 6.59 10.72 -17.31
CA ALA A 71 5.80 11.76 -16.66
C ALA A 71 4.45 11.20 -16.17
N THR A 72 3.74 10.49 -17.04
CA THR A 72 2.45 9.86 -16.73
C THR A 72 2.59 8.80 -15.65
N ALA A 73 3.57 7.91 -15.76
CA ALA A 73 3.85 6.91 -14.74
C ALA A 73 4.23 7.52 -13.38
N ARG A 74 4.94 8.66 -13.37
CA ARG A 74 5.22 9.40 -12.13
C ARG A 74 3.93 9.87 -11.46
N THR A 75 3.02 10.47 -12.22
CA THR A 75 1.77 11.00 -11.67
C THR A 75 0.93 9.89 -11.07
N VAL A 76 0.81 8.75 -11.77
CA VAL A 76 0.07 7.58 -11.26
C VAL A 76 0.72 7.02 -10.00
N LEU A 77 2.06 6.92 -9.96
CA LEU A 77 2.77 6.48 -8.76
C LEU A 77 2.56 7.40 -7.55
N VAL A 78 2.55 8.72 -7.76
CA VAL A 78 2.27 9.69 -6.70
C VAL A 78 0.82 9.55 -6.24
N GLY A 79 -0.13 9.47 -7.18
CA GLY A 79 -1.55 9.28 -6.86
C GLY A 79 -1.82 8.00 -6.07
N LEU A 80 -1.20 6.89 -6.46
CA LEU A 80 -1.28 5.62 -5.73
C LEU A 80 -0.68 5.71 -4.33
N ALA A 81 0.50 6.32 -4.20
CA ALA A 81 1.17 6.48 -2.92
C ALA A 81 0.35 7.34 -1.94
N VAL A 82 -0.14 8.49 -2.41
CA VAL A 82 -0.99 9.39 -1.62
C VAL A 82 -2.32 8.72 -1.29
N GLY A 83 -2.96 8.09 -2.28
CA GLY A 83 -4.24 7.40 -2.10
C GLY A 83 -4.15 6.25 -1.10
N LEU A 84 -3.10 5.43 -1.18
CA LEU A 84 -2.87 4.33 -0.24
C LEU A 84 -2.62 4.85 1.18
N GLY A 85 -1.75 5.85 1.33
CA GLY A 85 -1.47 6.45 2.64
C GLY A 85 -2.72 7.06 3.27
N ALA A 86 -3.45 7.87 2.52
CA ALA A 86 -4.70 8.48 2.97
C ALA A 86 -5.78 7.44 3.30
N PHE A 87 -5.87 6.36 2.53
CA PHE A 87 -6.79 5.25 2.82
C PHE A 87 -6.46 4.59 4.15
N ILE A 88 -5.17 4.30 4.41
CA ILE A 88 -4.73 3.70 5.67
C ILE A 88 -5.05 4.62 6.85
N ASP A 89 -4.71 5.91 6.76
CA ASP A 89 -4.97 6.87 7.83
C ASP A 89 -6.46 7.05 8.10
N LEU A 90 -7.28 7.14 7.05
CA LEU A 90 -8.73 7.24 7.17
C LEU A 90 -9.32 5.99 7.82
N TRP A 91 -8.89 4.80 7.37
CA TRP A 91 -9.34 3.53 7.92
C TRP A 91 -8.99 3.42 9.41
N LEU A 92 -7.75 3.73 9.78
CA LEU A 92 -7.31 3.72 11.18
C LEU A 92 -8.07 4.75 12.00
N THR A 93 -8.37 5.93 11.46
CA THR A 93 -9.18 6.96 12.16
C THR A 93 -10.60 6.48 12.47
N ILE A 94 -11.17 5.64 11.59
CA ILE A 94 -12.50 5.05 11.78
C ILE A 94 -12.46 3.95 12.84
N VAL A 95 -11.46 3.06 12.79
CA VAL A 95 -11.41 1.84 13.62
C VAL A 95 -10.77 2.08 15.00
N VAL A 96 -9.93 3.11 15.16
CA VAL A 96 -9.33 3.47 16.44
C VAL A 96 -10.33 4.27 17.27
N ASP A 97 -10.82 3.65 18.35
CA ASP A 97 -11.77 4.24 19.30
C ASP A 97 -11.13 4.62 20.65
N ARG A 98 -9.86 4.23 20.85
CA ARG A 98 -9.10 4.49 22.08
C ARG A 98 -7.67 4.84 21.73
N ILE A 99 -7.05 5.71 22.52
CA ILE A 99 -5.60 5.95 22.53
C ILE A 99 -5.19 5.84 24.01
N GLY A 100 -4.32 4.89 24.32
CA GLY A 100 -4.02 4.44 25.67
C GLY A 100 -5.27 3.87 26.34
N CYS A 101 -5.48 4.26 27.60
CA CYS A 101 -6.69 3.90 28.35
C CYS A 101 -7.83 4.89 28.24
N ASN A 102 -7.69 5.92 27.40
CA ASN A 102 -8.71 6.94 27.22
C ASN A 102 -9.51 6.69 25.93
N PRO A 103 -10.86 6.67 26.00
CA PRO A 103 -11.68 6.73 24.80
C PRO A 103 -11.46 8.08 24.11
N VAL A 104 -11.37 8.07 22.78
CA VAL A 104 -11.13 9.29 22.00
C VAL A 104 -12.38 9.65 21.22
N SER A 105 -12.94 10.82 21.50
CA SER A 105 -14.09 11.37 20.78
C SER A 105 -13.67 12.29 19.62
N ASP A 106 -12.46 12.86 19.69
CA ASP A 106 -11.93 13.75 18.66
C ASP A 106 -11.21 12.97 17.55
N LYS A 107 -11.83 12.90 16.38
CA LYS A 107 -11.26 12.23 15.20
C LYS A 107 -10.08 12.99 14.60
N ALA A 108 -9.92 14.29 14.84
CA ALA A 108 -8.75 15.04 14.37
C ALA A 108 -7.48 14.64 15.16
N GLY A 109 -7.60 14.47 16.48
CA GLY A 109 -6.53 13.93 17.32
C GLY A 109 -6.13 12.50 16.93
N VAL A 110 -7.09 11.63 16.61
CA VAL A 110 -6.79 10.28 16.10
C VAL A 110 -6.04 10.34 14.76
N LEU A 111 -6.49 11.19 13.84
CA LEU A 111 -5.84 11.33 12.53
C LEU A 111 -4.38 11.78 12.67
N ALA A 112 -4.11 12.78 13.51
CA ALA A 112 -2.74 13.24 13.76
C ALA A 112 -1.84 12.14 14.35
N TYR A 113 -2.42 11.26 15.17
CA TYR A 113 -1.74 10.13 15.77
C TYR A 113 -1.41 9.02 14.77
N VAL A 114 -2.34 8.70 13.87
CA VAL A 114 -2.16 7.59 12.91
C VAL A 114 -1.47 8.02 11.61
N ALA A 115 -1.45 9.32 11.29
CA ALA A 115 -0.85 9.89 10.07
C ALA A 115 0.57 9.38 9.74
N PRO A 116 1.49 9.18 10.71
CA PRO A 116 2.81 8.61 10.42
C PRO A 116 2.73 7.25 9.71
N ILE A 117 1.71 6.44 9.99
CA ILE A 117 1.54 5.09 9.41
C ILE A 117 1.22 5.19 7.92
N GLY A 118 0.22 6.00 7.54
CA GLY A 118 -0.11 6.23 6.14
C GLY A 118 1.02 6.93 5.36
N ILE A 119 1.75 7.85 6.00
CA ILE A 119 2.94 8.48 5.40
C ILE A 119 4.03 7.45 5.08
N VAL A 120 4.37 6.58 6.04
CA VAL A 120 5.39 5.53 5.83
C VAL A 120 4.95 4.55 4.73
N ALA A 121 3.69 4.13 4.75
CA ALA A 121 3.13 3.24 3.74
C ALA A 121 3.18 3.86 2.34
N GLY A 122 2.68 5.10 2.20
CA GLY A 122 2.66 5.83 0.93
C GLY A 122 4.06 6.08 0.39
N LEU A 123 4.99 6.52 1.24
CA LEU A 123 6.38 6.77 0.84
C LEU A 123 7.08 5.49 0.38
N GLY A 124 6.90 4.40 1.13
CA GLY A 124 7.47 3.10 0.77
C GLY A 124 6.94 2.57 -0.56
N PHE A 125 5.63 2.70 -0.79
CA PHE A 125 4.99 2.33 -2.05
C PHE A 125 5.52 3.17 -3.23
N PHE A 126 5.67 4.48 -3.03
CA PHE A 126 6.28 5.36 -4.02
C PHE A 126 7.73 4.97 -4.34
N LEU A 127 8.53 4.65 -3.34
CA LEU A 127 9.93 4.23 -3.51
C LEU A 127 10.03 2.91 -4.28
N ALA A 128 9.19 1.93 -3.96
CA ALA A 128 9.10 0.68 -4.70
C ALA A 128 8.82 0.92 -6.19
N GLY A 129 7.82 1.73 -6.51
CA GLY A 129 7.49 2.04 -7.90
C GLY A 129 8.53 2.90 -8.61
N ARG A 130 9.16 3.84 -7.90
CA ARG A 130 10.30 4.62 -8.42
C ARG A 130 11.49 3.72 -8.76
N VAL A 131 11.75 2.71 -7.96
CA VAL A 131 12.80 1.71 -8.19
C VAL A 131 12.52 0.89 -9.45
N ALA A 132 11.29 0.38 -9.60
CA ALA A 132 10.88 -0.32 -10.82
C ALA A 132 11.03 0.56 -12.07
N ARG A 133 10.59 1.82 -11.97
CA ARG A 133 10.71 2.81 -13.06
C ARG A 133 12.16 3.09 -13.45
N ARG A 134 13.05 3.28 -12.47
CA ARG A 134 14.49 3.54 -12.72
C ARG A 134 15.20 2.37 -13.39
N ARG A 135 14.72 1.15 -13.18
CA ARG A 135 15.32 -0.09 -13.71
C ARG A 135 14.52 -0.69 -14.86
N ARG A 136 13.67 0.10 -15.51
CA ARG A 136 12.72 -0.37 -16.51
C ARG A 136 13.34 -1.19 -17.66
N GLU A 137 14.59 -0.94 -18.02
CA GLU A 137 15.31 -1.70 -19.05
C GLU A 137 15.67 -3.15 -18.64
N ARG A 138 15.61 -3.46 -17.34
CA ARG A 138 15.82 -4.81 -16.79
C ARG A 138 14.56 -5.24 -16.03
N PRO A 139 13.46 -5.59 -16.72
CA PRO A 139 12.12 -5.71 -16.13
C PRO A 139 12.04 -6.76 -15.01
N VAL A 140 12.72 -7.89 -15.18
CA VAL A 140 12.75 -8.97 -14.18
C VAL A 140 13.42 -8.49 -12.89
N ALA A 141 14.63 -7.90 -12.99
CA ALA A 141 15.33 -7.36 -11.82
C ALA A 141 14.58 -6.18 -11.18
N ALA A 142 13.98 -5.31 -12.01
CA ALA A 142 13.17 -4.20 -11.55
C ALA A 142 11.96 -4.67 -10.73
N PHE A 143 11.28 -5.73 -11.19
CA PHE A 143 10.17 -6.35 -10.49
C PHE A 143 10.59 -6.85 -9.11
N PHE A 144 11.58 -7.76 -9.05
CA PHE A 144 11.98 -8.35 -7.77
C PHE A 144 12.51 -7.32 -6.77
N VAL A 145 13.31 -6.34 -7.21
CA VAL A 145 13.83 -5.32 -6.29
C VAL A 145 12.71 -4.37 -5.86
N ALA A 146 11.78 -4.00 -6.72
CA ALA A 146 10.64 -3.17 -6.33
C ALA A 146 9.73 -3.90 -5.34
N THR A 147 9.44 -5.18 -5.57
CA THR A 147 8.68 -6.02 -4.63
C THR A 147 9.40 -6.15 -3.29
N ALA A 148 10.72 -6.35 -3.27
CA ALA A 148 11.50 -6.38 -2.04
C ALA A 148 11.42 -5.04 -1.27
N VAL A 149 11.45 -3.90 -1.98
CA VAL A 149 11.25 -2.57 -1.38
C VAL A 149 9.83 -2.41 -0.85
N ALA A 150 8.82 -2.92 -1.55
CA ALA A 150 7.43 -2.91 -1.08
C ALA A 150 7.25 -3.76 0.18
N ILE A 151 7.90 -4.92 0.26
CA ILE A 151 7.92 -5.77 1.46
C ILE A 151 8.58 -5.03 2.62
N ALA A 152 9.76 -4.45 2.41
CA ALA A 152 10.46 -3.66 3.43
C ALA A 152 9.62 -2.47 3.91
N ALA A 153 8.90 -1.81 3.00
CA ALA A 153 7.94 -0.76 3.34
C ALA A 153 6.76 -1.27 4.16
N GLY A 154 6.21 -2.45 3.82
CA GLY A 154 5.18 -3.12 4.61
C GLY A 154 5.66 -3.43 6.03
N VAL A 155 6.87 -3.97 6.17
CA VAL A 155 7.50 -4.21 7.48
C VAL A 155 7.69 -2.89 8.24
N ALA A 156 8.20 -1.84 7.59
CA ALA A 156 8.35 -0.53 8.23
C ALA A 156 7.00 0.04 8.69
N THR A 157 5.96 -0.09 7.88
CA THR A 157 4.59 0.34 8.23
C THR A 157 4.07 -0.44 9.45
N LEU A 158 4.29 -1.75 9.50
CA LEU A 158 3.93 -2.58 10.66
C LEU A 158 4.72 -2.21 11.91
N MET A 159 6.00 -1.88 11.78
CA MET A 159 6.83 -1.43 12.90
C MET A 159 6.39 -0.05 13.40
N THR A 160 6.08 0.88 12.50
CA THR A 160 5.49 2.19 12.85
C THR A 160 4.16 1.98 13.56
N PHE A 161 3.28 1.14 13.00
CA PHE A 161 2.03 0.78 13.64
C PHE A 161 2.25 0.18 15.03
N ALA A 162 3.19 -0.75 15.21
CA ALA A 162 3.48 -1.37 16.50
C ALA A 162 4.05 -0.39 17.53
N ALA A 163 4.94 0.51 17.11
CA ALA A 163 5.48 1.57 17.96
C ALA A 163 4.38 2.52 18.43
N GLU A 164 3.46 2.89 17.53
CA GLU A 164 2.29 3.68 17.89
C GLU A 164 1.31 2.86 18.74
N PHE A 165 1.10 1.56 18.46
CA PHE A 165 0.16 0.68 19.18
C PHE A 165 0.46 0.55 20.68
N GLN A 166 1.73 0.71 21.08
CA GLN A 166 2.11 0.78 22.49
C GLN A 166 1.48 1.99 23.20
N GLY A 167 1.19 3.07 22.48
CA GLY A 167 0.39 4.20 22.95
C GLY A 167 -1.12 4.01 22.83
N VAL A 168 -1.62 2.90 22.26
CA VAL A 168 -3.05 2.62 21.98
C VAL A 168 -3.62 1.48 22.84
N THR A 169 -2.79 0.80 23.64
CA THR A 169 -3.22 -0.35 24.46
C THR A 169 -2.99 -0.12 25.95
N CYS A 170 -3.83 -0.73 26.81
CA CYS A 170 -3.73 -0.69 28.27
C CYS A 170 -2.85 -1.82 28.86
N VAL A 171 -2.09 -2.54 28.02
CA VAL A 171 -1.34 -3.71 28.49
C VAL A 171 -0.05 -3.21 29.17
N PRO A 172 0.14 -3.45 30.49
CA PRO A 172 1.38 -3.06 31.15
C PRO A 172 2.55 -3.80 30.50
N VAL A 173 3.54 -3.05 30.01
CA VAL A 173 4.81 -3.61 29.56
C VAL A 173 5.52 -4.15 30.81
N PRO A 174 5.79 -5.47 30.91
CA PRO A 174 6.54 -5.97 32.05
C PRO A 174 7.94 -5.33 32.05
N SER A 175 8.27 -4.63 33.13
CA SER A 175 9.62 -4.10 33.36
C SER A 175 10.61 -5.27 33.34
N PRO A 176 11.74 -5.19 32.61
CA PRO A 176 12.82 -6.14 32.82
C PRO A 176 13.30 -5.97 34.26
N GLY A 177 13.11 -7.01 35.06
CA GLY A 177 13.72 -7.16 36.39
C GLY A 177 15.15 -7.67 36.28
#